data_AF-A0A817DI84-F1
#
_entry.id   AF-A0A817DI84-F1
#
_cell.length_a   1.000
_cell.length_b   1.000
_cell.length_c   1.000
_cell.angle_alpha   90.00
_cell.angle_beta   90.00
_cell.angle_gamma   90.00
#
_symmetry.space_group_name_H-M   'P 1'
#
loop_
_entity.id
_entity.type
_entity.pdbx_description
1 polymer ?
#
loop_
_entity_poly.entity_id
_entity_poly.type
_entity_poly.pdbx_seq_one_letter_code
_entity_poly.pdbx_strand_id
1 'polypeptide(L)'
;MLANNRSLCVCPLNKWGSQCLFQNTICQSNQNIICYNGGQCFTGDRCEITDNKILVSFHRDIILPDSLLAHFTQVIAGTPPTNDSTFKRIPINQNTLIINWSYPFHIAFVQFFNKHYYLITVQKKYHQSTTITREIQPSNRCPHINEVLNETIVKFHLLRRIKYYHLPCQRHSSQLFCFYDDNHFCLCNNFGQQSVVNCFEFNYTKKFDCFGQSNGENGA
;
A
#
# COMPACT_ATOMS: atom_id res chain seq x y z
N MET A 1 5.93 -2.69 53.60
CA MET A 1 6.99 -3.69 53.30
C MET A 1 7.77 -3.20 52.10
N LEU A 2 9.09 -3.13 52.25
CA LEU A 2 10.04 -2.52 51.32
C LEU A 2 10.00 -3.19 49.94
N ALA A 3 9.96 -2.38 48.88
CA ALA A 3 10.25 -2.84 47.53
C ALA A 3 11.71 -3.33 47.51
N ASN A 4 11.90 -4.65 47.54
CA ASN A 4 13.21 -5.26 47.47
C ASN A 4 13.97 -4.75 46.25
N ASN A 5 15.25 -4.45 46.46
CA ASN A 5 16.27 -3.92 45.57
C ASN A 5 16.52 -4.82 44.33
N ARG A 6 15.47 -5.12 43.56
CA ARG A 6 15.53 -5.95 42.36
C ARG A 6 16.04 -5.09 41.22
N SER A 7 17.12 -5.55 40.59
CA SER A 7 17.68 -4.95 39.38
C SER A 7 16.59 -4.77 38.33
N LEU A 8 16.45 -3.54 37.82
CA LEU A 8 15.57 -3.24 36.70
C LEU A 8 16.21 -3.81 35.43
N CYS A 9 15.60 -4.84 34.85
CA CYS A 9 16.02 -5.33 33.55
C CYS A 9 15.48 -4.40 32.45
N VAL A 10 16.38 -3.68 31.78
CA VAL A 10 16.06 -2.94 30.56
C VAL A 10 16.23 -3.88 29.39
N CYS A 11 15.12 -4.19 28.71
CA CYS A 11 15.15 -5.13 27.59
C CYS A 11 15.66 -4.47 26.30
N PRO A 12 16.35 -5.24 25.42
CA PRO A 12 16.64 -4.83 24.06
C PRO A 12 15.35 -4.54 23.27
N LEU A 13 15.46 -3.73 22.21
CA LEU A 13 14.37 -3.46 21.28
C LEU A 13 13.71 -4.77 20.82
N ASN A 14 12.38 -4.82 20.91
CA ASN A 14 11.52 -5.98 20.63
C ASN A 14 11.54 -7.12 21.66
N LYS A 15 11.99 -6.91 22.90
CA LYS A 15 11.86 -7.91 23.99
C LYS A 15 11.18 -7.32 25.21
N TRP A 16 10.41 -8.12 25.94
CA TRP A 16 9.69 -7.69 27.14
C TRP A 16 9.50 -8.82 28.17
N GLY A 17 8.97 -8.45 29.34
CA GLY A 17 8.82 -9.31 30.52
C GLY A 17 9.97 -9.17 31.51
N SER A 18 9.80 -9.71 32.71
CA SER A 18 10.77 -9.60 33.81
C SER A 18 12.15 -10.23 33.51
N GLN A 19 12.25 -11.00 32.43
CA GLN A 19 13.49 -11.64 31.96
C GLN A 19 13.80 -11.33 30.49
N CYS A 20 13.04 -10.45 29.82
CA CYS A 20 13.21 -10.13 28.40
C CYS A 20 13.14 -11.35 27.45
N LEU A 21 12.39 -12.38 27.83
CA LEU A 21 12.25 -13.62 27.05
C LEU A 21 11.09 -13.55 26.05
N PHE A 22 10.17 -12.61 26.22
CA PHE A 22 9.04 -12.46 25.30
C PHE A 22 9.41 -11.52 24.18
N GLN A 23 9.30 -12.00 22.95
CA GLN A 23 9.56 -11.17 21.78
C GLN A 23 8.32 -10.36 21.43
N ASN A 24 8.48 -9.06 21.28
CA ASN A 24 7.42 -8.15 20.90
C ASN A 24 7.26 -8.18 19.38
N THR A 25 6.37 -9.05 18.88
CA THR A 25 5.92 -9.04 17.49
C THR A 25 4.72 -8.10 17.28
N ILE A 26 4.27 -7.39 18.31
CA ILE A 26 3.03 -6.60 18.31
C ILE A 26 3.14 -5.40 17.36
N CYS A 27 4.34 -4.84 17.17
CA CYS A 27 4.63 -3.83 16.14
C CYS A 27 5.37 -4.38 14.91
N GLN A 28 5.61 -5.70 14.83
CA GLN A 28 6.30 -6.35 13.70
C GLN A 28 5.40 -7.24 12.85
N SER A 29 4.13 -7.43 13.23
CA SER A 29 3.20 -8.22 12.43
C SER A 29 2.50 -7.35 11.38
N ASN A 30 2.60 -7.78 10.12
CA ASN A 30 2.00 -7.22 8.90
C ASN A 30 0.46 -7.18 8.89
N GLN A 31 -0.22 -7.16 10.04
CA GLN A 31 -1.67 -7.20 10.12
C GLN A 31 -2.18 -6.37 11.30
N ASN A 32 -2.63 -5.15 11.01
CA ASN A 32 -3.69 -4.44 11.75
C ASN A 32 -3.61 -4.41 13.28
N ILE A 33 -2.43 -4.35 13.90
CA ILE A 33 -2.36 -4.12 15.34
C ILE A 33 -2.43 -2.61 15.59
N ILE A 34 -3.65 -2.13 15.74
CA ILE A 34 -3.91 -0.94 16.56
C ILE A 34 -3.44 -1.33 17.96
N CYS A 35 -2.55 -0.57 18.59
CA CYS A 35 -2.30 -0.79 20.01
C CYS A 35 -3.67 -0.73 20.72
N TYR A 36 -4.02 -1.79 21.47
CA TYR A 36 -5.28 -1.82 22.21
C TYR A 36 -5.45 -0.51 23.02
N ASN A 37 -6.66 0.03 23.07
CA ASN A 37 -7.01 1.33 23.69
C ASN A 37 -6.54 2.59 22.96
N GLY A 38 -6.31 2.54 21.63
CA GLY A 38 -6.00 3.75 20.85
C GLY A 38 -4.56 4.22 20.97
N GLY A 39 -3.64 3.34 21.39
CA GLY A 39 -2.22 3.64 21.37
C GLY A 39 -1.68 3.77 19.93
N GLN A 40 -0.63 4.55 19.77
CA GLN A 40 0.11 4.70 18.52
C GLN A 40 1.34 3.79 18.55
N CYS A 41 1.60 3.06 17.47
CA CYS A 41 2.87 2.37 17.32
C CYS A 41 3.92 3.42 16.92
N PHE A 42 5.06 3.36 17.58
CA PHE A 42 6.23 4.18 17.27
C PHE A 42 7.38 3.25 16.91
N THR A 43 8.21 3.67 15.98
CA THR A 43 9.42 2.95 15.56
C THR A 43 10.67 3.77 15.91
N GLY A 44 11.86 3.24 15.63
CA GLY A 44 13.14 3.85 16.00
C GLY A 44 13.68 3.34 17.33
N ASP A 45 14.97 3.56 17.57
CA ASP A 45 15.66 3.03 18.75
C ASP A 45 15.12 3.61 20.05
N ARG A 46 14.46 4.77 19.97
CA ARG A 46 13.85 5.48 21.11
C ARG A 46 12.33 5.64 20.95
N CYS A 47 11.70 4.87 20.06
CA CYS A 47 10.26 5.01 19.77
C CYS A 47 9.88 6.45 19.38
N GLU A 48 10.75 7.13 18.64
CA GLU A 48 10.60 8.54 18.27
C GLU A 48 9.87 8.74 16.93
N ILE A 49 9.72 7.66 16.15
CA ILE A 49 9.20 7.72 14.79
C ILE A 49 7.72 7.33 14.80
N THR A 50 6.85 8.25 14.44
CA THR A 50 5.43 7.95 14.20
C THR A 50 5.19 7.41 12.79
N ASP A 51 4.17 6.59 12.65
CA ASP A 51 3.67 6.18 11.34
C ASP A 51 3.25 7.36 10.46
N ASN A 52 3.41 7.19 9.14
CA ASN A 52 2.77 8.07 8.17
C ASN A 52 1.25 7.88 8.26
N LYS A 53 0.50 8.96 8.15
CA LYS A 53 -0.97 8.95 8.18
C LYS A 53 -1.51 9.27 6.80
N ILE A 54 -2.13 8.30 6.15
CA ILE A 54 -2.81 8.51 4.88
C ILE A 54 -4.31 8.64 5.17
N LEU A 55 -4.84 9.84 4.97
CA LEU A 55 -6.24 10.20 5.12
C LEU A 55 -6.89 10.12 3.74
N VAL A 56 -7.69 9.08 3.53
CA VAL A 56 -8.37 8.82 2.26
C VAL A 56 -9.85 9.15 2.41
N SER A 57 -10.31 10.23 1.81
CA SER A 57 -11.74 10.49 1.66
C SER A 57 -12.24 10.04 0.30
N PHE A 58 -13.56 9.93 0.13
CA PHE A 58 -14.15 9.45 -1.11
C PHE A 58 -15.20 10.42 -1.65
N HIS A 59 -15.12 10.70 -2.95
CA HIS A 59 -16.12 11.49 -3.66
C HIS A 59 -17.47 10.75 -3.68
N ARG A 60 -18.57 11.50 -3.80
CA ARG A 60 -19.94 10.96 -3.75
C ARG A 60 -20.26 9.97 -4.87
N ASP A 61 -19.56 10.08 -5.99
CA ASP A 61 -19.75 9.22 -7.16
C ASP A 61 -18.97 7.89 -7.06
N ILE A 62 -18.26 7.66 -5.95
CA ILE A 62 -17.55 6.41 -5.69
C ILE A 62 -18.47 5.48 -4.90
N ILE A 63 -18.76 4.31 -5.48
CA ILE A 63 -19.44 3.23 -4.77
C ILE A 63 -18.44 2.58 -3.82
N LEU A 64 -18.63 2.79 -2.52
CA LEU A 64 -17.69 2.31 -1.50
C LEU A 64 -17.89 0.83 -1.19
N PRO A 65 -16.82 0.02 -1.16
CA PRO A 65 -16.87 -1.31 -0.61
C PRO A 65 -16.82 -1.29 0.93
N ASP A 66 -17.19 -2.40 1.58
CA ASP A 66 -17.04 -2.56 3.04
C ASP A 66 -15.57 -2.53 3.49
N SER A 67 -14.68 -2.93 2.59
CA SER A 67 -13.23 -2.92 2.82
C SER A 67 -12.45 -2.88 1.52
N LEU A 68 -11.18 -2.51 1.64
CA LEU A 68 -10.24 -2.39 0.55
C LEU A 68 -8.85 -2.89 0.97
N LEU A 69 -8.00 -3.13 -0.02
CA LEU A 69 -6.55 -3.30 0.18
C LEU A 69 -5.86 -1.99 -0.18
N ALA A 70 -4.96 -1.52 0.68
CA ALA A 70 -4.07 -0.42 0.37
C ALA A 70 -2.68 -0.99 0.06
N HIS A 71 -2.13 -0.60 -1.07
CA HIS A 71 -0.84 -1.05 -1.57
C HIS A 71 0.17 0.08 -1.48
N PHE A 72 1.39 -0.26 -1.06
CA PHE A 72 2.49 0.67 -0.90
C PHE A 72 3.71 0.12 -1.64
N THR A 73 4.25 0.89 -2.57
CA THR A 73 5.43 0.52 -3.35
C THR A 73 6.60 1.39 -2.94
N GLN A 74 7.71 0.78 -2.54
CA GLN A 74 8.98 1.46 -2.33
C GLN A 74 9.84 1.36 -3.58
N VAL A 75 10.39 2.49 -4.02
CA VAL A 75 11.31 2.57 -5.16
C VAL A 75 12.66 3.02 -4.62
N ILE A 76 13.67 2.16 -4.74
CA ILE A 76 15.07 2.46 -4.41
C ILE A 76 15.89 2.29 -5.68
N ALA A 77 16.80 3.24 -5.95
CA ALA A 77 17.65 3.19 -7.12
C ALA A 77 18.54 1.93 -7.09
N GLY A 78 18.57 1.19 -8.21
CA GLY A 78 19.38 -0.01 -8.35
C GLY A 78 18.75 -1.31 -7.84
N THR A 79 17.54 -1.26 -7.27
CA THR A 79 16.81 -2.46 -6.82
C THR A 79 15.42 -2.54 -7.42
N PRO A 80 14.86 -3.76 -7.62
CA PRO A 80 13.46 -3.90 -8.00
C PRO A 80 12.53 -3.23 -6.97
N PRO A 81 11.41 -2.61 -7.41
CA PRO A 81 10.43 -2.06 -6.48
C PRO A 81 9.84 -3.14 -5.57
N THR A 82 9.72 -2.83 -4.27
CA THR A 82 9.07 -3.71 -3.30
C THR A 82 7.64 -3.24 -3.05
N ASN A 83 6.72 -4.20 -2.95
CA ASN A 83 5.29 -3.95 -2.78
C ASN A 83 4.80 -4.61 -1.50
N ASP A 84 4.22 -3.83 -0.61
CA ASP A 84 3.52 -4.31 0.57
C ASP A 84 2.06 -3.86 0.53
N SER A 85 1.23 -4.51 1.34
CA SER A 85 -0.20 -4.20 1.35
C SER A 85 -0.81 -4.40 2.72
N THR A 86 -1.88 -3.66 2.98
CA THR A 86 -2.64 -3.74 4.22
C THR A 86 -4.13 -3.73 3.93
N PHE A 87 -4.86 -4.58 4.66
CA PHE A 87 -6.32 -4.62 4.60
C PHE A 87 -6.93 -3.55 5.49
N LYS A 88 -7.90 -2.81 4.95
CA LYS A 88 -8.62 -1.78 5.68
C LYS A 88 -10.13 -1.91 5.48
N ARG A 89 -10.84 -1.99 6.61
CA ARG A 89 -12.29 -1.86 6.65
C ARG A 89 -12.66 -0.39 6.61
N ILE A 90 -13.65 -0.03 5.80
CA ILE A 90 -14.16 1.33 5.74
C ILE A 90 -15.13 1.51 6.93
N PRO A 91 -14.89 2.48 7.83
CA PRO A 91 -15.78 2.68 8.97
C PRO A 91 -17.17 3.14 8.50
N ILE A 92 -18.21 2.53 9.06
CA ILE A 92 -19.60 2.91 8.78
C ILE A 92 -19.81 4.35 9.27
N ASN A 93 -20.43 5.19 8.42
CA ASN A 93 -20.70 6.61 8.67
C ASN A 93 -19.47 7.55 8.75
N GLN A 94 -18.29 7.10 8.31
CA GLN A 94 -17.14 7.99 8.12
C GLN A 94 -16.74 8.03 6.64
N ASN A 95 -16.69 9.23 6.08
CA ASN A 95 -16.26 9.42 4.68
C ASN A 95 -14.74 9.38 4.52
N THR A 96 -13.99 9.21 5.62
CA THR A 96 -12.54 9.25 5.64
C THR A 96 -11.99 7.98 6.28
N LEU A 97 -11.20 7.24 5.51
CA LEU A 97 -10.40 6.12 5.97
C LEU A 97 -9.02 6.63 6.42
N ILE A 98 -8.56 6.14 7.57
CA ILE A 98 -7.21 6.43 8.08
C ILE A 98 -6.35 5.18 7.91
N ILE A 99 -5.23 5.33 7.22
CA ILE A 99 -4.25 4.27 7.02
C ILE A 99 -2.94 4.73 7.66
N ASN A 100 -2.52 4.03 8.70
CA ASN A 100 -1.21 4.22 9.31
C ASN A 100 -0.19 3.31 8.61
N TRP A 101 0.95 3.87 8.20
CA TRP A 101 1.98 3.16 7.48
C TRP A 101 3.39 3.53 7.96
N SER A 102 4.12 2.56 8.50
CA SER A 102 5.42 2.78 9.14
C SER A 102 6.61 2.77 8.18
N TYR A 103 6.48 2.07 7.05
CA TYR A 103 7.60 1.81 6.14
C TYR A 103 7.75 2.88 5.06
N PRO A 104 8.97 3.12 4.55
CA PRO A 104 9.16 4.03 3.43
C PRO A 104 8.42 3.56 2.18
N PHE A 105 7.76 4.48 1.48
CA PHE A 105 7.07 4.20 0.22
C PHE A 105 7.15 5.41 -0.71
N HIS A 106 6.90 5.19 -1.99
CA HIS A 106 6.91 6.23 -3.02
C HIS A 106 5.59 6.27 -3.79
N ILE A 107 4.87 5.15 -3.87
CA ILE A 107 3.59 5.05 -4.56
C ILE A 107 2.60 4.41 -3.59
N ALA A 108 1.39 4.97 -3.51
CA ALA A 108 0.29 4.33 -2.79
C ALA A 108 -0.97 4.35 -3.65
N PHE A 109 -1.72 3.24 -3.60
CA PHE A 109 -2.99 3.08 -4.29
C PHE A 109 -3.87 2.09 -3.52
N VAL A 110 -5.18 2.14 -3.77
CA VAL A 110 -6.14 1.19 -3.16
C VAL A 110 -6.78 0.30 -4.21
N GLN A 111 -7.07 -0.92 -3.81
CA GLN A 111 -7.78 -1.93 -4.57
C GLN A 111 -9.12 -2.22 -3.88
N PHE A 112 -10.21 -2.06 -4.63
CA PHE A 112 -11.55 -2.46 -4.22
C PHE A 112 -11.81 -3.92 -4.60
N PHE A 113 -12.83 -4.53 -4.00
CA PHE A 113 -13.16 -5.95 -4.22
C PHE A 113 -13.44 -6.33 -5.67
N ASN A 114 -13.98 -5.41 -6.47
CA ASN A 114 -14.23 -5.58 -7.90
C ASN A 114 -12.97 -5.35 -8.77
N LYS A 115 -11.78 -5.35 -8.17
CA LYS A 115 -10.50 -5.07 -8.85
C LYS A 115 -10.46 -3.67 -9.51
N HIS A 116 -11.19 -2.71 -8.96
CA HIS A 116 -10.96 -1.31 -9.29
C HIS A 116 -9.81 -0.76 -8.44
N TYR A 117 -8.85 -0.14 -9.12
CA TYR A 117 -7.69 0.45 -8.49
C TYR A 117 -7.79 1.98 -8.56
N TYR A 118 -7.44 2.65 -7.46
CA TYR A 118 -7.43 4.10 -7.38
C TYR A 118 -6.09 4.59 -6.85
N LEU A 119 -5.45 5.48 -7.61
CA LEU A 119 -4.18 6.06 -7.22
C LEU A 119 -4.38 7.07 -6.08
N ILE A 120 -3.62 6.91 -5.00
CA ILE A 120 -3.62 7.86 -3.88
C ILE A 120 -2.54 8.91 -4.10
N THR A 121 -1.29 8.48 -4.23
CA THR A 121 -0.14 9.39 -4.32
C THR A 121 1.04 8.76 -5.03
N VAL A 122 1.85 9.63 -5.64
CA VAL A 122 3.18 9.33 -6.18
C VAL A 122 4.10 10.43 -5.68
N GLN A 123 5.06 10.08 -4.82
CA GLN A 123 6.03 11.01 -4.24
C GLN A 123 7.44 10.72 -4.74
N LYS A 124 8.16 11.77 -5.13
CA LYS A 124 9.56 11.67 -5.61
C LYS A 124 10.54 11.40 -4.49
N LYS A 125 10.26 11.92 -3.30
CA LYS A 125 11.07 11.75 -2.09
C LYS A 125 10.14 11.32 -0.97
N TYR A 126 10.50 10.25 -0.28
CA TYR A 126 9.83 9.84 0.94
C TYR A 126 10.20 10.80 2.07
N HIS A 127 9.18 11.27 2.78
CA HIS A 127 9.32 12.01 4.02
C HIS A 127 8.64 11.23 5.14
N GLN A 128 9.38 11.02 6.21
CA GLN A 128 8.95 10.24 7.36
C GLN A 128 7.92 11.00 8.20
N SER A 129 7.03 10.26 8.86
CA SER A 129 6.00 10.83 9.75
C SER A 129 5.07 11.83 9.06
N THR A 130 4.82 11.66 7.76
CA THR A 130 4.00 12.60 7.00
C THR A 130 2.52 12.28 7.06
N THR A 131 1.68 13.32 6.98
CA THR A 131 0.24 13.18 6.77
C THR A 131 -0.08 13.48 5.31
N ILE A 132 -0.63 12.49 4.61
CA ILE A 132 -1.05 12.59 3.21
C ILE A 132 -2.57 12.59 3.19
N THR A 133 -3.18 13.65 2.68
CA THR A 133 -4.63 13.74 2.52
C THR A 133 -5.01 13.63 1.06
N ARG A 134 -5.92 12.71 0.74
CA ARG A 134 -6.40 12.48 -0.63
C ARG A 134 -7.89 12.22 -0.64
N GLU A 135 -8.61 12.94 -1.48
CA GLU A 135 -9.96 12.55 -1.89
C GLU A 135 -9.86 11.69 -3.15
N ILE A 136 -10.38 10.46 -3.08
CA ILE A 136 -10.51 9.57 -4.24
C ILE A 136 -11.71 10.03 -5.07
N GLN A 137 -11.42 10.44 -6.29
CA GLN A 137 -12.38 10.82 -7.32
C GLN A 137 -12.40 9.77 -8.44
N PRO A 138 -13.46 9.72 -9.28
CA PRO A 138 -13.51 8.82 -10.43
C PRO A 138 -12.31 8.96 -11.38
N SER A 139 -11.77 10.17 -11.52
CA SER A 139 -10.56 10.47 -12.30
C SER A 139 -9.28 9.83 -11.75
N ASN A 140 -9.28 9.35 -10.50
CA ASN A 140 -8.14 8.67 -9.90
C ASN A 140 -8.15 7.16 -10.18
N ARG A 141 -9.21 6.64 -10.82
CA ARG A 141 -9.30 5.24 -11.21
C ARG A 141 -8.21 4.92 -12.23
N CYS A 142 -7.47 3.85 -11.97
CA CYS A 142 -6.55 3.26 -12.94
C CYS A 142 -7.34 2.23 -13.78
N PRO A 143 -7.63 2.49 -15.06
CA PRO A 143 -8.32 1.53 -15.91
C PRO A 143 -7.44 0.33 -16.24
N HIS A 144 -8.08 -0.77 -16.63
CA HIS A 144 -7.38 -1.91 -17.21
C HIS A 144 -6.85 -1.54 -18.61
N ILE A 145 -5.75 -2.17 -19.05
CA ILE A 145 -5.13 -1.91 -20.36
C ILE A 145 -6.12 -2.08 -21.52
N ASN A 146 -7.10 -2.95 -21.34
CA ASN A 146 -8.17 -3.26 -22.29
C ASN A 146 -9.13 -2.09 -22.52
N GLU A 147 -9.25 -1.19 -21.53
CA GLU A 147 -10.11 -0.01 -21.63
C GLU A 147 -9.41 1.16 -22.34
N VAL A 148 -8.07 1.13 -22.44
CA VAL A 148 -7.27 2.25 -22.95
C VAL A 148 -6.47 1.94 -24.23
N LEU A 149 -6.36 0.67 -24.62
CA LEU A 149 -5.74 0.25 -25.87
C LEU A 149 -6.75 -0.39 -26.82
N ASN A 150 -6.47 -0.29 -28.12
CA ASN A 150 -7.24 -0.96 -29.16
C ASN A 150 -7.23 -2.48 -28.97
N GLU A 151 -8.36 -3.14 -29.25
CA GLU A 151 -8.54 -4.58 -29.08
C GLU A 151 -7.45 -5.42 -29.78
N THR A 152 -6.99 -5.00 -30.95
CA THR A 152 -5.93 -5.69 -31.69
C THR A 152 -4.60 -5.71 -30.91
N ILE A 153 -4.28 -4.61 -30.22
CA ILE A 153 -3.02 -4.48 -29.45
C ILE A 153 -3.12 -5.28 -28.16
N VAL A 154 -4.29 -5.25 -27.51
CA VAL A 154 -4.57 -6.02 -26.29
C VAL A 154 -4.32 -7.51 -26.49
N LYS A 155 -4.69 -8.04 -27.66
CA LYS A 155 -4.50 -9.45 -28.05
C LYS A 155 -3.05 -9.82 -28.34
N PHE A 156 -2.11 -8.88 -28.41
CA PHE A 156 -0.70 -9.21 -28.58
C PHE A 156 -0.12 -9.85 -27.32
N HIS A 157 0.88 -10.71 -27.52
CA HIS A 157 1.72 -11.21 -26.43
C HIS A 157 2.34 -10.06 -25.62
N LEU A 158 2.49 -10.23 -24.31
CA LEU A 158 2.94 -9.20 -23.36
C LEU A 158 4.17 -8.41 -23.84
N LEU A 159 5.21 -9.11 -24.31
CA LEU A 159 6.46 -8.49 -24.82
C LEU A 159 6.26 -7.56 -26.03
N ARG A 160 5.21 -7.79 -26.82
CA ARG A 160 4.83 -6.92 -27.94
C ARG A 160 3.86 -5.83 -27.48
N ARG A 161 2.95 -6.16 -26.58
CA ARG A 161 1.95 -5.25 -26.00
C ARG A 161 2.60 -4.11 -25.21
N ILE A 162 3.63 -4.41 -24.41
CA ILE A 162 4.36 -3.43 -23.58
C ILE A 162 4.99 -2.30 -24.40
N LYS A 163 5.33 -2.56 -25.68
CA LYS A 163 5.86 -1.53 -26.60
C LYS A 163 4.86 -0.41 -26.86
N TYR A 164 3.56 -0.64 -26.62
CA TYR A 164 2.48 0.32 -26.85
C TYR A 164 1.97 1.01 -25.59
N TYR A 165 2.53 0.71 -24.41
CA TYR A 165 2.08 1.27 -23.12
C TYR A 165 2.33 2.77 -22.98
N HIS A 166 3.14 3.38 -23.84
CA HIS A 166 3.30 4.83 -23.87
C HIS A 166 2.07 5.54 -24.48
N LEU A 167 1.30 4.86 -25.34
CA LEU A 167 0.18 5.46 -26.08
C LEU A 167 -0.96 5.97 -25.18
N PRO A 168 -1.43 5.24 -24.14
CA PRO A 168 -2.48 5.73 -23.25
C PRO A 168 -2.09 7.06 -22.59
N CYS A 169 -0.87 7.16 -22.07
CA CYS A 169 -0.38 8.37 -21.41
C CYS A 169 -0.21 9.54 -22.39
N GLN A 170 0.05 9.29 -23.69
CA GLN A 170 0.17 10.34 -24.71
C GLN A 170 -1.19 10.85 -25.21
N ARG A 171 -2.19 9.98 -25.30
CA ARG A 171 -3.53 10.35 -25.80
C ARG A 171 -4.41 10.99 -24.73
N HIS A 172 -4.21 10.61 -23.48
CA HIS A 172 -5.07 11.01 -22.35
C HIS A 172 -4.26 11.73 -21.25
N SER A 173 -3.19 12.44 -21.62
CA SER A 173 -2.16 12.97 -20.71
C SER A 173 -2.65 13.86 -19.57
N SER A 174 -3.82 14.49 -19.72
CA SER A 174 -4.43 15.35 -18.70
C SER A 174 -5.39 14.62 -17.76
N GLN A 175 -5.80 13.39 -18.08
CA GLN A 175 -6.86 12.68 -17.35
C GLN A 175 -6.47 11.27 -16.91
N LEU A 176 -5.39 10.69 -17.45
CA LEU A 176 -4.91 9.36 -17.11
C LEU A 176 -3.61 9.45 -16.29
N PHE A 177 -3.70 9.13 -15.00
CA PHE A 177 -2.54 9.12 -14.09
C PHE A 177 -1.88 7.74 -13.99
N CYS A 178 -2.64 6.68 -14.23
CA CYS A 178 -2.21 5.30 -14.05
C CYS A 178 -3.09 4.37 -14.87
N PHE A 179 -2.60 3.16 -15.13
CA PHE A 179 -3.38 2.04 -15.67
C PHE A 179 -2.69 0.74 -15.25
N TYR A 180 -3.35 -0.39 -15.47
CA TYR A 180 -2.77 -1.69 -15.15
C TYR A 180 -3.05 -2.75 -16.22
N ASP A 181 -2.20 -3.76 -16.25
CA ASP A 181 -2.34 -4.98 -17.05
C ASP A 181 -2.23 -6.21 -16.11
N ASP A 182 -2.25 -7.43 -16.66
CA ASP A 182 -2.27 -8.69 -15.92
C ASP A 182 -1.22 -8.79 -14.80
N ASN A 183 0.00 -8.29 -15.03
CA ASN A 183 1.13 -8.37 -14.09
C ASN A 183 1.86 -7.03 -13.87
N HIS A 184 1.35 -5.92 -14.40
CA HIS A 184 2.05 -4.64 -14.39
C HIS A 184 1.14 -3.49 -13.98
N PHE A 185 1.62 -2.68 -13.04
CA PHE A 185 1.01 -1.40 -12.71
C PHE A 185 1.84 -0.28 -13.33
N CYS A 186 1.18 0.63 -14.04
CA CYS A 186 1.85 1.68 -14.80
C CYS A 186 1.40 3.07 -14.33
N LEU A 187 2.35 3.98 -14.23
CA LEU A 187 2.15 5.38 -13.91
C LEU A 187 2.42 6.24 -15.14
N CYS A 188 1.53 7.18 -15.42
CA CYS A 188 1.71 8.22 -16.41
C CYS A 188 2.33 9.44 -15.73
N ASN A 189 3.57 9.76 -16.09
CA ASN A 189 4.26 10.96 -15.63
C ASN A 189 4.40 11.96 -16.77
N ASN A 190 4.02 13.20 -16.52
CA ASN A 190 4.28 14.31 -17.43
C ASN A 190 5.65 14.92 -17.09
N PHE A 191 6.65 14.67 -17.95
CA PHE A 191 7.93 15.35 -17.91
C PHE A 191 7.99 16.37 -19.05
N GLY A 192 7.57 17.61 -18.78
CA GLY A 192 7.48 18.66 -19.80
C GLY A 192 6.44 18.34 -20.87
N GLN A 193 6.87 18.24 -22.14
CA GLN A 193 6.02 17.89 -23.30
C GLN A 193 6.00 16.38 -23.62
N GLN A 194 6.70 15.54 -22.86
CA GLN A 194 6.75 14.10 -23.08
C GLN A 194 6.06 13.36 -21.94
N SER A 195 4.98 12.65 -22.26
CA SER A 195 4.34 11.70 -21.34
C SER A 195 5.16 10.42 -21.31
N VAL A 196 5.82 10.18 -20.18
CA VAL A 196 6.61 8.97 -19.92
C VAL A 196 5.75 8.01 -19.11
N VAL A 197 5.79 6.74 -19.49
CA VAL A 197 5.15 5.66 -18.74
C VAL A 197 6.17 4.91 -17.90
N ASN A 198 5.90 4.74 -16.62
CA ASN A 198 6.72 3.97 -15.70
C ASN A 198 5.91 2.79 -15.19
N CYS A 199 6.26 1.57 -15.64
CA CYS A 199 5.60 0.34 -15.22
C CYS A 199 6.49 -0.45 -14.28
N PHE A 200 5.87 -1.06 -13.27
CA PHE A 200 6.51 -1.98 -12.37
C PHE A 200 5.68 -3.26 -12.27
N GLU A 201 6.36 -4.38 -12.02
CA GLU A 201 5.70 -5.65 -11.82
C GLU A 201 4.85 -5.59 -10.55
N PHE A 202 3.61 -6.04 -10.66
CA PHE A 202 2.69 -6.11 -9.56
C PHE A 202 1.83 -7.37 -9.71
N ASN A 203 1.99 -8.32 -8.81
CA ASN A 203 1.25 -9.56 -8.84
C ASN A 203 -0.11 -9.38 -8.13
N TYR A 204 -1.17 -9.14 -8.90
CA TYR A 204 -2.54 -8.98 -8.41
C TYR A 204 -3.19 -10.29 -7.91
N THR A 205 -2.55 -11.44 -8.15
CA THR A 205 -3.04 -12.76 -7.70
C THR A 205 -2.49 -13.16 -6.33
N LYS A 206 -1.59 -12.36 -5.74
CA LYS A 206 -1.07 -12.61 -4.41
C LYS A 206 -2.23 -12.50 -3.41
N LYS A 207 -2.78 -13.64 -3.02
CA LYS A 207 -3.78 -13.70 -1.96
C LYS A 207 -3.09 -13.32 -0.66
N PHE A 208 -3.58 -12.25 -0.03
CA PHE A 208 -3.19 -11.92 1.33
C PHE A 208 -4.02 -12.82 2.25
N ASP A 209 -3.61 -14.07 2.37
CA ASP A 209 -4.19 -14.96 3.36
C ASP A 209 -3.83 -14.40 4.73
N CYS A 210 -4.84 -14.05 5.53
CA CYS A 210 -4.65 -13.54 6.90
C CYS A 210 -3.87 -14.51 7.79
N PHE A 211 -3.69 -15.75 7.34
CA PHE A 211 -2.91 -16.79 7.98
C PHE A 211 -1.74 -17.11 7.06
N GLY A 212 -0.51 -16.78 7.47
CA GLY A 212 0.68 -17.40 6.92
C GLY A 212 0.76 -18.89 7.29
N GLN A 213 -0.29 -19.67 6.98
CA GLN A 213 -0.37 -21.11 7.17
C GLN A 213 -0.96 -21.74 5.92
N SER A 214 -0.13 -21.86 4.88
CA SER A 214 -0.24 -23.02 4.00
C SER A 214 0.58 -24.15 4.62
N ASN A 215 -0.12 -25.24 4.97
CA ASN A 215 0.33 -26.58 5.37
C ASN A 215 0.22 -26.87 6.89
N GLY A 216 -0.70 -27.73 7.36
CA GLY A 216 -1.51 -28.68 6.61
C GLY A 216 -2.79 -29.13 7.31
N GLU A 217 -3.79 -29.37 6.46
CA GLU A 217 -4.84 -30.35 6.65
C GLU A 217 -4.20 -31.74 6.85
N ASN A 218 -4.60 -32.40 7.92
CA ASN A 218 -4.91 -33.83 8.02
C ASN A 218 -5.97 -33.86 9.15
N GLY A 219 -7.25 -34.17 8.97
CA GLY A 219 -7.81 -35.19 8.09
C GLY A 219 -7.94 -36.49 8.88
N ALA A 220 -9.11 -36.69 9.48
CA ALA A 220 -9.60 -37.83 10.28
C ALA A 220 -9.21 -37.87 11.77
#